data_AF-A0A2D8I3S0-F1
#
_entry.id   AF-A0A2D8I3S0-F1
#
_cell.length_a   1.000
_cell.length_b   1.000
_cell.length_c   1.000
_cell.angle_alpha   90.00
_cell.angle_beta   90.00
_cell.angle_gamma   90.00
#
_symmetry.space_group_name_H-M   'P 1'
#
loop_
_entity.id
_entity.type
_entity.pdbx_description
1 polymer ?
#
loop_
_entity_poly.entity_id
_entity_poly.type
_entity_poly.pdbx_seq_one_letter_code
_entity_poly.pdbx_strand_id
1 'polypeptide(L)'
;MSRSLLLVVCDFLLLSILALARFDVPEDAIIAEDGQKIVSNAVIERISDGENYDDVVAELEATNQTLLENLSDDKNDLLEQKLKLEDQIAQRQKELEEKENQIASRDALIADKQKEIQRSQEEARELQRKREEIEKKREDLLKTNAASQKELELLSKNLAEAKKKSEQLAELKAKTEKEAAAFRVELAKSLEKAKADEKAAAEAKAQLEDEKRRSDALVASTSKIDEKIDSLNQGLQGVGKDLKVVGEGLAGVGDKITSVTEDVSSVKKDMSRVGEEMAGVKKTVDGVGTQVESIKKDVEDSVAEQEKNFKKLTDVQAKSVNEIFTKYEQNKINLQLKFTYNSGFLTGVREESFLMDSIIMVDGSFAYCLVHTRNSPFRLEPTTRKLIEVSGNVSSSKLKDDIQVKEVAFMDDPRILIVPLYINPIDLTKSSEIQVFKAPENPYLFSEAVVVDSKTGRFCQTDFVRDERDSRYIKVKHTSFAFITGEFDPGKGDLVFSQKGELLGIMVNNDYAFHVKNLGARIHSGSRTPIGSSFVASKTNSLIVSLNKKLSGLQKKFR
;
A
#
# COMPACT_ATOMS: atom_id res chain seq x y z
N MET A 1 -60.91 -53.26 -12.73
CA MET A 1 -61.72 -54.14 -13.61
C MET A 1 -62.80 -53.25 -14.24
N SER A 2 -62.82 -53.10 -15.56
CA SER A 2 -63.73 -52.14 -16.24
C SER A 2 -65.18 -52.58 -16.09
N ARG A 3 -66.12 -51.62 -15.90
CA ARG A 3 -67.57 -51.90 -15.78
C ARG A 3 -68.12 -52.76 -16.93
N SER A 4 -67.52 -52.64 -18.11
CA SER A 4 -67.84 -53.43 -19.29
C SER A 4 -67.56 -54.94 -19.09
N LEU A 5 -66.49 -55.30 -18.38
CA LEU A 5 -66.15 -56.71 -18.13
C LEU A 5 -67.12 -57.35 -17.12
N LEU A 6 -67.55 -56.59 -16.11
CA LEU A 6 -68.50 -57.06 -15.09
C LEU A 6 -69.89 -57.31 -15.68
N LEU A 7 -70.34 -56.43 -16.58
CA LEU A 7 -71.62 -56.60 -17.29
C LEU A 7 -71.62 -57.85 -18.17
N VAL A 8 -70.53 -58.11 -18.90
CA VAL A 8 -70.41 -59.32 -19.74
C VAL A 8 -70.38 -60.60 -18.91
N VAL A 9 -69.74 -60.58 -17.73
CA VAL A 9 -69.71 -61.75 -16.83
C VAL A 9 -71.08 -62.01 -16.19
N CYS A 10 -71.81 -60.96 -15.80
CA CYS A 10 -73.17 -61.11 -15.29
C CYS A 10 -74.15 -61.63 -16.34
N ASP A 11 -74.06 -61.15 -17.59
CA ASP A 11 -74.92 -61.63 -18.69
C ASP A 11 -74.64 -63.11 -19.02
N PHE A 12 -73.37 -63.51 -19.00
CA PHE A 12 -72.99 -64.91 -19.24
C PHE A 12 -73.46 -65.85 -18.12
N LEU A 13 -73.43 -65.39 -16.86
CA LEU A 13 -73.97 -66.12 -15.72
C LEU A 13 -75.50 -66.26 -15.79
N LEU A 14 -76.21 -65.18 -16.15
CA LEU A 14 -77.66 -65.22 -16.29
C LEU A 14 -78.10 -66.14 -17.43
N LEU A 15 -77.43 -66.07 -18.59
CA LEU A 15 -77.73 -66.96 -19.72
C LEU A 15 -77.38 -68.43 -19.41
N SER A 16 -76.33 -68.68 -18.64
CA SER A 16 -75.97 -70.05 -18.21
C SER A 16 -76.97 -70.63 -17.21
N ILE A 17 -77.49 -69.81 -16.28
CA ILE A 17 -78.55 -70.22 -15.34
C ILE A 17 -79.87 -70.45 -16.09
N LEU A 18 -80.20 -69.61 -17.08
CA LEU A 18 -81.41 -69.77 -17.90
C LEU A 18 -81.35 -71.00 -18.81
N ALA A 19 -80.16 -71.35 -19.31
CA ALA A 19 -79.94 -72.51 -20.18
C ALA A 19 -79.86 -73.85 -19.42
N LEU A 20 -79.45 -73.83 -18.14
CA LEU A 20 -79.49 -75.01 -17.26
C LEU A 20 -80.87 -75.26 -16.63
N ALA A 21 -81.74 -74.25 -16.59
CA ALA A 21 -83.12 -74.40 -16.14
C ALA A 21 -83.97 -75.00 -17.28
N ARG A 22 -83.99 -76.33 -17.39
CA ARG A 22 -85.03 -77.03 -18.16
C ARG A 22 -86.37 -76.86 -17.45
N PHE A 23 -87.20 -75.96 -17.93
CA PHE A 23 -88.62 -75.89 -17.58
C PHE A 23 -89.41 -76.79 -18.54
N ASP A 24 -89.27 -78.11 -18.40
CA ASP A 24 -90.26 -79.04 -18.96
C ASP A 24 -91.50 -78.97 -18.07
N VAL A 25 -92.50 -78.22 -18.52
CA VAL A 25 -93.83 -78.21 -17.91
C VAL A 25 -94.64 -79.33 -18.58
N PRO A 26 -95.11 -80.35 -17.83
CA PRO A 26 -95.92 -81.44 -18.38
C PRO A 26 -97.20 -80.92 -19.05
N GLU A 27 -97.71 -81.62 -20.09
CA GLU A 27 -98.92 -81.25 -20.85
C GLU A 27 -100.21 -81.20 -20.01
N ASP A 28 -100.16 -81.63 -18.76
CA ASP A 28 -101.25 -81.68 -17.79
C ASP A 28 -101.08 -80.71 -16.60
N ALA A 29 -100.13 -79.77 -16.66
CA ALA A 29 -99.94 -78.78 -15.61
C ALA A 29 -100.99 -77.65 -15.63
N ILE A 30 -101.78 -77.54 -14.57
CA ILE A 30 -102.74 -76.44 -14.36
C ILE A 30 -102.02 -75.25 -13.74
N ILE A 31 -101.95 -74.14 -14.48
CA ILE A 31 -101.36 -72.87 -14.02
C ILE A 31 -102.43 -72.07 -13.27
N ALA A 32 -102.19 -71.72 -12.01
CA ALA A 32 -103.12 -70.91 -11.22
C ALA A 32 -103.05 -69.42 -11.59
N GLU A 33 -104.22 -68.81 -11.79
CA GLU A 33 -104.39 -67.36 -11.74
C GLU A 33 -104.63 -66.87 -10.31
N ASP A 34 -104.36 -65.57 -10.13
CA ASP A 34 -104.04 -64.90 -8.87
C ASP A 34 -105.01 -65.19 -7.71
N GLY A 35 -104.45 -65.57 -6.55
CA GLY A 35 -105.17 -65.63 -5.28
C GLY A 35 -105.79 -66.97 -4.85
N GLN A 36 -105.60 -68.08 -5.57
CA GLN A 36 -106.04 -69.41 -5.12
C GLN A 36 -104.88 -70.34 -4.73
N LYS A 37 -105.00 -70.97 -3.55
CA LYS A 37 -104.15 -72.10 -3.14
C LYS A 37 -104.57 -73.35 -3.90
N ILE A 38 -103.74 -73.81 -4.82
CA ILE A 38 -103.84 -75.16 -5.38
C ILE A 38 -103.43 -76.14 -4.27
N VAL A 39 -104.36 -76.95 -3.78
CA VAL A 39 -104.06 -78.08 -2.90
C VAL A 39 -104.25 -79.33 -3.74
N SER A 40 -103.15 -80.00 -4.09
CA SER A 40 -103.23 -81.33 -4.68
C SER A 40 -103.73 -82.32 -3.63
N ASN A 41 -104.99 -82.75 -3.76
CA ASN A 41 -105.57 -83.91 -3.06
C ASN A 41 -105.03 -85.22 -3.66
N ALA A 42 -103.70 -85.37 -3.68
CA ALA A 42 -103.09 -86.68 -3.78
C ALA A 42 -103.16 -87.29 -2.38
N VAL A 43 -104.17 -88.12 -2.17
CA VAL A 43 -104.22 -89.05 -1.05
C VAL A 43 -102.99 -89.93 -1.16
N ILE A 44 -101.92 -89.56 -0.46
CA ILE A 44 -100.89 -90.52 -0.09
C ILE A 44 -101.58 -91.39 0.96
N GLU A 45 -102.09 -92.54 0.54
CA GLU A 45 -102.31 -93.65 1.45
C GLU A 45 -100.95 -93.96 2.08
N ARG A 46 -100.68 -93.34 3.23
CA ARG A 46 -99.76 -93.92 4.20
C ARG A 46 -100.44 -95.20 4.64
N ILE A 47 -99.94 -96.32 4.11
CA ILE A 47 -99.97 -97.57 4.85
C ILE A 47 -99.36 -97.20 6.21
N SER A 48 -100.21 -97.21 7.23
CA SER A 48 -99.79 -97.05 8.61
C SER A 48 -99.05 -98.32 8.94
N ASP A 49 -97.73 -98.27 8.83
CA ASP A 49 -96.83 -99.32 9.28
C ASP A 49 -96.75 -99.31 10.82
N GLY A 50 -97.86 -99.12 11.53
CA GLY A 50 -97.95 -99.32 12.97
C GLY A 50 -96.86 -98.65 13.84
N GLU A 51 -96.25 -97.54 13.40
CA GLU A 51 -95.34 -96.77 14.23
C GLU A 51 -96.14 -95.75 15.05
N ASN A 52 -95.80 -95.69 16.34
CA ASN A 52 -96.54 -94.99 17.36
C ASN A 52 -96.56 -93.48 17.05
N TYR A 53 -97.68 -92.79 17.29
CA TYR A 53 -97.78 -91.33 17.09
C TYR A 53 -96.69 -90.57 17.89
N ASP A 54 -96.27 -91.16 19.01
CA ASP A 54 -95.16 -90.68 19.84
C ASP A 54 -93.79 -90.78 19.13
N ASP A 55 -93.56 -91.77 18.27
CA ASP A 55 -92.27 -91.97 17.60
C ASP A 55 -92.04 -90.90 16.51
N VAL A 56 -93.08 -90.59 15.72
CA VAL A 56 -93.04 -89.51 14.71
C VAL A 56 -92.89 -88.14 15.35
N VAL A 57 -93.53 -87.90 16.50
CA VAL A 57 -93.37 -86.65 17.26
C VAL A 57 -91.95 -86.56 17.83
N ALA A 58 -91.41 -87.64 18.38
CA ALA A 58 -90.04 -87.69 18.88
C ALA A 58 -89.00 -87.44 17.76
N GLU A 59 -89.20 -87.99 16.57
CA GLU A 59 -88.35 -87.70 15.40
C GLU A 59 -88.45 -86.23 14.95
N LEU A 60 -89.66 -85.65 14.95
CA LEU A 60 -89.85 -84.23 14.62
C LEU A 60 -89.22 -83.30 15.66
N GLU A 61 -89.34 -83.63 16.94
CA GLU A 61 -88.72 -82.90 18.05
C GLU A 61 -87.20 -82.99 17.98
N ALA A 62 -86.64 -84.17 17.71
CA ALA A 62 -85.21 -84.37 17.50
C ALA A 62 -84.69 -83.58 16.28
N THR A 63 -85.46 -83.55 15.18
CA THR A 63 -85.10 -82.78 13.98
C THR A 63 -85.15 -81.28 14.24
N ASN A 64 -86.18 -80.78 14.92
CA ASN A 64 -86.29 -79.38 15.31
C ASN A 64 -85.19 -78.95 16.29
N GLN A 65 -84.82 -79.83 17.23
CA GLN A 65 -83.73 -79.59 18.15
C GLN A 65 -82.39 -79.49 17.41
N THR A 66 -82.14 -80.39 16.46
CA THR A 66 -80.95 -80.37 15.60
C THR A 66 -80.91 -79.12 14.71
N LEU A 67 -82.06 -78.69 14.17
CA LEU A 67 -82.18 -77.44 13.39
C LEU A 67 -81.90 -76.20 14.23
N LEU A 68 -82.41 -76.15 15.46
CA LEU A 68 -82.16 -75.04 16.39
C LEU A 68 -80.68 -74.96 16.79
N GLU A 69 -80.03 -76.11 16.99
CA GLU A 69 -78.61 -76.20 17.29
C GLU A 69 -77.77 -75.70 16.10
N ASN A 70 -78.02 -76.20 14.88
CA ASN A 70 -77.35 -75.73 13.67
C ASN A 70 -77.56 -74.23 13.42
N LEU A 71 -78.78 -73.70 13.62
CA LEU A 71 -79.06 -72.27 13.47
C LEU A 71 -78.36 -71.42 14.53
N SER A 72 -78.21 -71.95 15.74
CA SER A 72 -77.47 -71.29 16.82
C SER A 72 -75.98 -71.23 16.50
N ASP A 73 -75.42 -72.33 15.99
CA ASP A 73 -74.00 -72.41 15.59
C ASP A 73 -73.70 -71.50 14.40
N ASP A 74 -74.52 -71.54 13.35
CA ASP A 74 -74.40 -70.63 12.19
C ASP A 74 -74.45 -69.15 12.63
N LYS A 75 -75.33 -68.81 13.58
CA LYS A 75 -75.44 -67.46 14.12
C LYS A 75 -74.18 -67.06 14.88
N ASN A 76 -73.61 -67.97 15.67
CA ASN A 76 -72.39 -67.72 16.43
C ASN A 76 -71.19 -67.54 15.48
N ASP A 77 -71.06 -68.40 14.47
CA ASP A 77 -70.04 -68.31 13.43
C ASP A 77 -70.12 -67.00 12.65
N LEU A 78 -71.35 -66.58 12.28
CA LEU A 78 -71.57 -65.33 11.57
C LEU A 78 -71.23 -64.10 12.44
N LEU A 79 -71.51 -64.18 13.75
CA LEU A 79 -71.16 -63.13 14.70
C LEU A 79 -69.64 -63.04 14.90
N GLU A 80 -68.95 -64.18 14.96
CA GLU A 80 -67.48 -64.21 15.03
C GLU A 80 -66.84 -63.65 13.74
N GLN A 81 -67.35 -64.01 12.56
CA GLN A 81 -66.91 -63.45 11.29
C GLN A 81 -67.14 -61.94 11.22
N LYS A 82 -68.30 -61.47 11.69
CA LYS A 82 -68.62 -60.04 11.75
C LYS A 82 -67.62 -59.28 12.62
N LEU A 83 -67.33 -59.79 13.82
CA LEU A 83 -66.35 -59.17 14.73
C LEU A 83 -64.95 -59.13 14.10
N LYS A 84 -64.51 -60.23 13.46
CA LYS A 84 -63.22 -60.28 12.74
C LYS A 84 -63.15 -59.25 11.61
N LEU A 85 -64.23 -59.07 10.85
CA LEU A 85 -64.30 -58.09 9.77
C LEU A 85 -64.31 -56.65 10.31
N GLU A 86 -65.04 -56.38 11.39
CA GLU A 86 -65.03 -55.07 12.06
C GLU A 86 -63.62 -54.70 12.55
N ASP A 87 -62.91 -55.65 13.16
CA ASP A 87 -61.51 -55.46 13.58
C ASP A 87 -60.57 -55.21 12.39
N GLN A 88 -60.73 -55.95 11.29
CA GLN A 88 -59.94 -55.73 10.07
C GLN A 88 -60.20 -54.36 9.45
N ILE A 89 -61.46 -53.90 9.43
CA ILE A 89 -61.83 -52.57 8.93
C ILE A 89 -61.19 -51.49 9.81
N ALA A 90 -61.26 -51.63 11.14
CA ALA A 90 -60.65 -50.68 12.06
C ALA A 90 -59.12 -50.61 11.88
N GLN A 91 -58.45 -51.76 11.71
CA GLN A 91 -57.01 -51.81 11.42
C GLN A 91 -56.66 -51.14 10.09
N ARG A 92 -57.42 -51.41 9.03
CA ARG A 92 -57.23 -50.79 7.70
C ARG A 92 -57.45 -49.28 7.72
N GLN A 93 -58.45 -48.81 8.46
CA GLN A 93 -58.72 -47.37 8.62
C GLN A 93 -57.54 -46.67 9.30
N LYS A 94 -57.00 -47.27 10.37
CA LYS A 94 -55.81 -46.74 11.05
C LYS A 94 -54.57 -46.73 10.14
N GLU A 95 -54.35 -47.79 9.36
CA GLU A 95 -53.25 -47.85 8.40
C GLU A 95 -53.38 -46.78 7.29
N LEU A 96 -54.60 -46.51 6.83
CA LEU A 96 -54.87 -45.44 5.86
C LEU A 96 -54.57 -44.06 6.44
N GLU A 97 -55.01 -43.78 7.67
CA GLU A 97 -54.75 -42.51 8.35
C GLU A 97 -53.24 -42.30 8.56
N GLU A 98 -52.50 -43.34 8.96
CA GLU A 98 -51.04 -43.28 9.08
C GLU A 98 -50.37 -42.99 7.72
N LYS A 99 -50.84 -43.62 6.63
CA LYS A 99 -50.31 -43.35 5.28
C LYS A 99 -50.67 -41.96 4.77
N GLU A 100 -51.87 -41.46 5.03
CA GLU A 100 -52.27 -40.09 4.66
C GLU A 100 -51.40 -39.05 5.38
N ASN A 101 -51.14 -39.26 6.68
CA ASN A 101 -50.23 -38.41 7.45
C ASN A 101 -48.79 -38.46 6.90
N GLN A 102 -48.31 -39.63 6.47
CA GLN A 102 -47.00 -39.75 5.83
C GLN A 102 -46.93 -39.04 4.48
N ILE A 103 -47.98 -39.13 3.66
CA ILE A 103 -48.04 -38.42 2.36
C ILE A 103 -48.02 -36.91 2.59
N ALA A 104 -48.84 -36.40 3.51
CA ALA A 104 -48.88 -34.98 3.84
C ALA A 104 -47.50 -34.47 4.33
N SER A 105 -46.80 -35.26 5.14
CA SER A 105 -45.43 -34.93 5.58
C SER A 105 -44.43 -34.90 4.41
N ARG A 106 -44.52 -35.85 3.49
CA ARG A 106 -43.64 -35.91 2.30
C ARG A 106 -43.92 -34.76 1.34
N ASP A 107 -45.18 -34.38 1.15
CA ASP A 107 -45.55 -33.26 0.29
C ASP A 107 -45.04 -31.93 0.85
N ALA A 108 -45.09 -31.74 2.18
CA ALA A 108 -44.49 -30.59 2.85
C ALA A 108 -42.96 -30.53 2.61
N LEU A 109 -42.27 -31.66 2.76
CA LEU A 109 -40.83 -31.74 2.49
C LEU A 109 -40.49 -31.47 1.01
N ILE A 110 -41.30 -31.95 0.08
CA ILE A 110 -41.12 -31.70 -1.35
C ILE A 110 -41.31 -30.21 -1.65
N ALA A 111 -42.33 -29.57 -1.09
CA ALA A 111 -42.57 -28.14 -1.26
C ALA A 111 -41.41 -27.28 -0.73
N ASP A 112 -40.84 -27.64 0.43
CA ASP A 112 -39.69 -26.93 1.00
C ASP A 112 -38.43 -27.14 0.14
N LYS A 113 -38.17 -28.37 -0.33
CA LYS A 113 -37.05 -28.62 -1.25
C LYS A 113 -37.20 -27.91 -2.59
N GLN A 114 -38.42 -27.76 -3.10
CA GLN A 114 -38.68 -27.01 -4.33
C GLN A 114 -38.36 -25.52 -4.15
N LYS A 115 -38.72 -24.93 -3.00
CA LYS A 115 -38.33 -23.54 -2.67
C LYS A 115 -36.81 -23.38 -2.56
N GLU A 116 -36.13 -24.35 -1.95
CA GLU A 116 -34.67 -24.34 -1.82
C GLU A 116 -33.98 -24.43 -3.19
N ILE A 117 -34.48 -25.28 -4.10
CA ILE A 117 -33.98 -25.38 -5.48
C ILE A 117 -34.20 -24.07 -6.24
N GLN A 118 -35.38 -23.43 -6.11
CA GLN A 118 -35.64 -22.15 -6.77
C GLN A 118 -34.69 -21.06 -6.27
N ARG A 119 -34.48 -20.97 -4.96
CA ARG A 119 -33.52 -20.03 -4.37
C ARG A 119 -32.10 -20.30 -4.87
N SER A 120 -31.68 -21.56 -4.93
CA SER A 120 -30.37 -21.94 -5.47
C SER A 120 -30.21 -21.56 -6.94
N GLN A 121 -31.27 -21.71 -7.75
CA GLN A 121 -31.27 -21.29 -9.16
C GLN A 121 -31.18 -19.77 -9.33
N GLU A 122 -31.86 -19.00 -8.48
CA GLU A 122 -31.74 -17.53 -8.48
C GLU A 122 -30.34 -17.07 -8.07
N GLU A 123 -29.78 -17.66 -7.02
CA GLU A 123 -28.40 -17.40 -6.58
C GLU A 123 -27.39 -17.75 -7.68
N ALA A 124 -27.59 -18.85 -8.41
CA ALA A 124 -26.74 -19.22 -9.53
C ALA A 124 -26.82 -18.20 -10.70
N ARG A 125 -28.02 -17.69 -11.01
CA ARG A 125 -28.21 -16.65 -12.03
C ARG A 125 -27.55 -15.33 -11.62
N GLU A 126 -27.67 -14.92 -10.37
CA GLU A 126 -26.96 -13.74 -9.86
C GLU A 126 -25.45 -13.91 -9.93
N LEU A 127 -24.94 -15.08 -9.55
CA LEU A 127 -23.51 -15.36 -9.60
C LEU A 127 -22.98 -15.31 -11.04
N GLN A 128 -23.76 -15.78 -12.01
CA GLN A 128 -23.42 -15.70 -13.42
C GLN A 128 -23.37 -14.25 -13.92
N ARG A 129 -24.35 -13.41 -13.56
CA ARG A 129 -24.33 -11.96 -13.86
C ARG A 129 -23.10 -11.27 -13.26
N LYS A 130 -22.78 -11.58 -11.99
CA LYS A 130 -21.58 -11.04 -11.33
C LYS A 130 -20.29 -11.48 -12.03
N ARG A 131 -20.21 -12.72 -12.53
CA ARG A 131 -19.06 -13.21 -13.31
C ARG A 131 -18.89 -12.44 -14.62
N GLU A 132 -19.97 -12.22 -15.36
CA GLU A 132 -19.94 -11.45 -16.61
C GLU A 132 -19.50 -9.99 -16.37
N GLU A 133 -19.96 -9.36 -15.29
CA GLU A 133 -19.49 -8.02 -14.90
C GLU A 133 -18.01 -8.00 -14.52
N ILE A 134 -17.52 -9.01 -13.80
CA ILE A 134 -16.10 -9.14 -13.46
C ILE A 134 -15.26 -9.32 -14.72
N GLU A 135 -15.74 -10.10 -15.69
CA GLU A 135 -15.04 -10.34 -16.94
C GLU A 135 -14.93 -9.06 -17.78
N LYS A 136 -16.02 -8.29 -17.91
CA LYS A 136 -15.98 -6.96 -18.54
C LYS A 136 -15.01 -6.01 -17.85
N LYS A 137 -15.05 -5.93 -16.51
CA LYS A 137 -14.10 -5.12 -15.73
C LYS A 137 -12.65 -5.56 -15.95
N ARG A 138 -12.40 -6.87 -16.09
CA ARG A 138 -11.06 -7.40 -16.36
C ARG A 138 -10.57 -7.01 -17.75
N GLU A 139 -11.42 -7.05 -18.77
CA GLU A 139 -11.07 -6.57 -20.11
C GLU A 139 -10.75 -5.07 -20.12
N ASP A 140 -11.55 -4.25 -19.43
CA ASP A 140 -11.31 -2.81 -19.34
C ASP A 140 -10.01 -2.47 -18.58
N LEU A 141 -9.72 -3.23 -17.52
CA LEU A 141 -8.44 -3.12 -16.80
C LEU A 141 -7.25 -3.51 -17.69
N LEU A 142 -7.37 -4.56 -18.50
CA LEU A 142 -6.31 -4.95 -19.43
C LEU A 142 -6.06 -3.88 -20.50
N LYS A 143 -7.12 -3.27 -21.04
CA LYS A 143 -7.01 -2.15 -22.00
C LYS A 143 -6.33 -0.94 -21.35
N THR A 144 -6.75 -0.58 -20.14
CA THR A 144 -6.17 0.55 -19.39
C THR A 144 -4.71 0.31 -19.05
N ASN A 145 -4.36 -0.91 -18.65
CA ASN A 145 -2.98 -1.27 -18.34
C ASN A 145 -2.09 -1.26 -19.59
N ALA A 146 -2.58 -1.77 -20.72
CA ALA A 146 -1.88 -1.68 -22.01
C ALA A 146 -1.66 -0.23 -22.46
N ALA A 147 -2.64 0.66 -22.27
CA ALA A 147 -2.51 2.08 -22.55
C ALA A 147 -1.46 2.74 -21.64
N SER A 148 -1.51 2.45 -20.33
CA SER A 148 -0.55 2.97 -19.35
C SER A 148 0.89 2.51 -19.64
N GLN A 149 1.07 1.26 -20.08
CA GLN A 149 2.39 0.76 -20.49
C GLN A 149 2.95 1.49 -21.71
N LYS A 150 2.11 1.79 -22.71
CA LYS A 150 2.51 2.59 -23.87
C LYS A 150 2.90 4.01 -23.49
N GLU A 151 2.18 4.62 -22.55
CA GLU A 151 2.48 5.95 -22.03
C GLU A 151 3.81 5.97 -21.26
N LEU A 152 4.06 4.96 -20.42
CA LEU A 152 5.35 4.79 -19.74
C LEU A 152 6.51 4.58 -20.71
N GLU A 153 6.31 3.79 -21.77
CA GLU A 153 7.33 3.61 -22.81
C GLU A 153 7.65 4.94 -23.51
N LEU A 154 6.63 5.73 -23.85
CA LEU A 154 6.79 7.05 -24.46
C LEU A 154 7.53 8.02 -23.52
N LEU A 155 7.14 8.06 -22.24
CA LEU A 155 7.81 8.86 -21.20
C LEU A 155 9.29 8.45 -21.06
N SER A 156 9.58 7.14 -21.11
CA SER A 156 10.96 6.64 -21.03
C SER A 156 11.81 7.07 -22.23
N LYS A 157 11.25 7.07 -23.44
CA LYS A 157 11.92 7.57 -24.65
C LYS A 157 12.16 9.07 -24.56
N ASN A 158 11.16 9.84 -24.15
CA ASN A 158 11.29 11.29 -23.97
C ASN A 158 12.34 11.64 -22.91
N LEU A 159 12.41 10.89 -21.81
CA LEU A 159 13.42 11.09 -20.76
C LEU A 159 14.83 10.76 -21.26
N ALA A 160 14.99 9.69 -22.04
CA ALA A 160 16.27 9.34 -22.67
C ALA A 160 16.74 10.42 -23.65
N GLU A 161 15.83 10.95 -24.47
CA GLU A 161 16.14 12.06 -25.37
C GLU A 161 16.51 13.35 -24.62
N ALA A 162 15.78 13.66 -23.54
CA ALA A 162 16.08 14.81 -22.69
C ALA A 162 17.45 14.70 -22.03
N LYS A 163 17.82 13.51 -21.52
CA LYS A 163 19.17 13.24 -20.99
C LYS A 163 20.25 13.44 -22.05
N LYS A 164 20.05 12.89 -23.26
CA LYS A 164 21.00 13.05 -24.36
C LYS A 164 21.18 14.52 -24.76
N LYS A 165 20.09 15.30 -24.83
CA LYS A 165 20.15 16.76 -25.08
C LYS A 165 20.87 17.50 -23.94
N SER A 166 20.63 17.11 -22.69
CA SER A 166 21.30 17.69 -21.52
C SER A 166 22.81 17.43 -21.53
N GLU A 167 23.24 16.21 -21.87
CA GLU A 167 24.65 15.84 -22.00
C GLU A 167 25.31 16.63 -23.13
N GLN A 168 24.66 16.72 -24.31
CA GLN A 168 25.15 17.54 -25.42
C GLN A 168 25.30 19.03 -25.05
N LEU A 169 24.35 19.59 -24.30
CA LEU A 169 24.43 20.97 -23.81
C LEU A 169 25.56 21.17 -22.81
N ALA A 170 25.80 20.21 -21.92
CA ALA A 170 26.89 20.26 -20.96
C ALA A 170 28.26 20.20 -21.68
N GLU A 171 28.37 19.34 -22.70
CA GLU A 171 29.58 19.20 -23.51
C GLU A 171 29.86 20.46 -24.33
N LEU A 172 28.81 21.06 -24.92
CA LEU A 172 28.91 22.34 -25.63
C LEU A 172 29.37 23.47 -24.69
N LYS A 173 28.77 23.56 -23.49
CA LYS A 173 29.16 24.54 -22.46
C LYS A 173 30.62 24.37 -22.05
N ALA A 174 31.05 23.14 -21.76
CA ALA A 174 32.43 22.86 -21.39
C ALA A 174 33.42 23.23 -22.51
N LYS A 175 33.04 23.03 -23.77
CA LYS A 175 33.85 23.48 -24.92
C LYS A 175 33.92 25.00 -24.99
N THR A 176 32.79 25.71 -24.86
CA THR A 176 32.77 27.18 -24.88
C THR A 176 33.53 27.79 -23.70
N GLU A 177 33.48 27.17 -22.52
CA GLU A 177 34.25 27.62 -21.34
C GLU A 177 35.75 27.43 -21.55
N LYS A 178 36.18 26.31 -22.16
CA LYS A 178 37.59 26.09 -22.53
C LYS A 178 38.08 27.11 -23.54
N GLU A 179 37.30 27.40 -24.58
CA GLU A 179 37.62 28.41 -25.58
C GLU A 179 37.69 29.82 -24.95
N ALA A 180 36.74 30.18 -24.08
CA ALA A 180 36.75 31.44 -23.36
C ALA A 180 37.94 31.56 -22.39
N ALA A 181 38.33 30.47 -21.71
CA ALA A 181 39.51 30.43 -20.86
C ALA A 181 40.80 30.62 -21.66
N ALA A 182 40.92 29.96 -22.82
CA ALA A 182 42.06 30.15 -23.72
C ALA A 182 42.16 31.60 -24.20
N PHE A 183 41.03 32.19 -24.63
CA PHE A 183 40.98 33.59 -25.06
C PHE A 183 41.35 34.56 -23.94
N ARG A 184 40.92 34.30 -22.70
CA ARG A 184 41.31 35.11 -21.53
C ARG A 184 42.82 35.05 -21.26
N VAL A 185 43.44 33.88 -21.39
CA VAL A 185 44.89 33.72 -21.22
C VAL A 185 45.64 34.47 -22.32
N GLU A 186 45.16 34.40 -23.57
CA GLU A 186 45.77 35.11 -24.69
C GLU A 186 45.63 36.63 -24.54
N LEU A 187 44.47 37.13 -24.11
CA LEU A 187 44.25 38.53 -23.80
C LEU A 187 45.12 39.03 -22.63
N ALA A 188 45.30 38.20 -21.59
CA ALA A 188 46.20 38.54 -20.49
C ALA A 188 47.66 38.66 -20.98
N LYS A 189 48.12 37.73 -21.84
CA LYS A 189 49.45 37.81 -22.45
C LYS A 189 49.62 39.04 -23.34
N SER A 190 48.60 39.42 -24.11
CA SER A 190 48.67 40.60 -24.97
C SER A 190 48.68 41.90 -24.16
N LEU A 191 47.92 41.96 -23.06
CA LEU A 191 47.93 43.10 -22.13
C LEU A 191 49.28 43.24 -21.41
N GLU A 192 49.88 42.14 -20.95
CA GLU A 192 51.23 42.14 -20.36
C GLU A 192 52.27 42.66 -21.36
N LYS A 193 52.20 42.18 -22.62
CA LYS A 193 53.11 42.64 -23.68
C LYS A 193 52.92 44.14 -23.99
N ALA A 194 51.67 44.59 -24.10
CA ALA A 194 51.37 46.01 -24.34
C ALA A 194 51.88 46.91 -23.20
N LYS A 195 51.74 46.49 -21.94
CA LYS A 195 52.32 47.21 -20.79
C LYS A 195 53.85 47.23 -20.81
N ALA A 196 54.49 46.13 -21.20
CA ALA A 196 55.93 46.07 -21.34
C ALA A 196 56.44 47.01 -22.45
N ASP A 197 55.76 47.02 -23.60
CA ASP A 197 56.08 47.89 -24.73
C ASP A 197 55.85 49.37 -24.36
N GLU A 198 54.77 49.70 -23.64
CA GLU A 198 54.49 51.05 -23.14
C GLU A 198 55.57 51.52 -22.16
N LYS A 199 56.00 50.65 -21.24
CA LYS A 199 57.08 50.95 -20.30
C LYS A 199 58.41 51.18 -21.02
N ALA A 200 58.75 50.33 -22.00
CA ALA A 200 59.96 50.50 -22.81
C ALA A 200 59.92 51.81 -23.62
N ALA A 201 58.76 52.17 -24.18
CA ALA A 201 58.58 53.44 -24.89
C ALA A 201 58.71 54.65 -23.95
N ALA A 202 58.19 54.56 -22.72
CA ALA A 202 58.35 55.61 -21.71
C ALA A 202 59.81 55.78 -21.28
N GLU A 203 60.54 54.67 -21.06
CA GLU A 203 61.98 54.69 -20.75
C GLU A 203 62.80 55.27 -21.90
N ALA A 204 62.52 54.87 -23.15
CA ALA A 204 63.17 55.43 -24.34
C ALA A 204 62.89 56.93 -24.49
N LYS A 205 61.65 57.37 -24.25
CA LYS A 205 61.28 58.79 -24.29
C LYS A 205 62.02 59.59 -23.21
N ALA A 206 62.15 59.05 -22.00
CA ALA A 206 62.88 59.68 -20.91
C ALA A 206 64.39 59.81 -21.23
N GLN A 207 64.99 58.78 -21.83
CA GLN A 207 66.39 58.85 -22.28
C GLN A 207 66.59 59.92 -23.37
N LEU A 208 65.65 60.02 -24.31
CA LEU A 208 65.70 61.00 -25.40
C LEU A 208 65.53 62.44 -24.87
N GLU A 209 64.70 62.65 -23.84
CA GLU A 209 64.61 63.94 -23.14
C GLU A 209 65.90 64.28 -22.38
N ASP A 210 66.55 63.31 -21.74
CA ASP A 210 67.83 63.54 -21.05
C ASP A 210 68.97 63.84 -22.05
N GLU A 211 68.98 63.17 -23.20
CA GLU A 211 69.92 63.46 -24.29
C GLU A 211 69.68 64.84 -24.91
N LYS A 212 68.42 65.25 -25.10
CA LYS A 212 68.09 66.62 -25.49
C LYS A 212 68.58 67.64 -24.47
N ARG A 213 68.37 67.41 -23.16
CA ARG A 213 68.91 68.29 -22.11
C ARG A 213 70.43 68.38 -22.14
N ARG A 214 71.12 67.27 -22.40
CA ARG A 214 72.58 67.28 -22.58
C ARG A 214 72.99 68.07 -23.81
N SER A 215 72.29 67.90 -24.92
CA SER A 215 72.52 68.68 -26.15
C SER A 215 72.30 70.17 -25.92
N ASP A 216 71.21 70.56 -25.25
CA ASP A 216 70.93 71.96 -24.91
C ASP A 216 72.00 72.54 -23.97
N ALA A 217 72.47 71.76 -23.00
CA ALA A 217 73.56 72.16 -22.11
C ALA A 217 74.90 72.31 -22.86
N LEU A 218 75.18 71.44 -23.82
CA LEU A 218 76.34 71.54 -24.72
C LEU A 218 76.25 72.80 -25.58
N VAL A 219 75.11 73.08 -26.20
CA VAL A 219 74.87 74.31 -26.98
C VAL A 219 75.06 75.56 -26.11
N ALA A 220 74.52 75.56 -24.89
CA ALA A 220 74.71 76.65 -23.94
C ALA A 220 76.18 76.82 -23.51
N SER A 221 76.91 75.72 -23.35
CA SER A 221 78.35 75.75 -23.07
C SER A 221 79.15 76.31 -24.25
N THR A 222 78.80 75.93 -25.48
CA THR A 222 79.44 76.45 -26.70
C THR A 222 79.16 77.94 -26.87
N SER A 223 77.93 78.39 -26.65
CA SER A 223 77.58 79.82 -26.66
C SER A 223 78.39 80.63 -25.62
N LYS A 224 78.57 80.09 -24.40
CA LYS A 224 79.45 80.70 -23.39
C LYS A 224 80.93 80.73 -23.79
N ILE A 225 81.38 79.74 -24.58
CA ILE A 225 82.74 79.73 -25.12
C ILE A 225 82.86 80.81 -26.20
N ASP A 226 81.85 80.97 -27.07
CA ASP A 226 81.82 82.04 -28.07
C ASP A 226 81.82 83.43 -27.42
N GLU A 227 81.01 83.66 -26.36
CA GLU A 227 81.06 84.89 -25.57
C GLU A 227 82.45 85.14 -24.94
N LYS A 228 83.12 84.07 -24.51
CA LYS A 228 84.50 84.16 -24.00
C LYS A 228 85.51 84.48 -25.10
N ILE A 229 85.32 83.96 -26.30
CA ILE A 229 86.17 84.27 -27.46
C ILE A 229 85.95 85.73 -27.88
N ASP A 230 84.70 86.20 -27.92
CA ASP A 230 84.37 87.59 -28.24
C ASP A 230 84.92 88.57 -27.21
N SER A 231 84.81 88.26 -25.91
CA SER A 231 85.43 89.06 -24.86
C SER A 231 86.96 89.03 -24.90
N LEU A 232 87.58 87.89 -25.28
CA LEU A 232 89.02 87.84 -25.54
C LEU A 232 89.43 88.72 -26.72
N ASN A 233 88.67 88.68 -27.83
CA ASN A 233 88.92 89.49 -29.01
C ASN A 233 88.77 90.99 -28.71
N GLN A 234 87.76 91.38 -27.92
CA GLN A 234 87.64 92.75 -27.41
C GLN A 234 88.80 93.14 -26.50
N GLY A 235 89.24 92.23 -25.62
CA GLY A 235 90.42 92.43 -24.78
C GLY A 235 91.70 92.63 -25.60
N LEU A 236 91.91 91.86 -26.65
CA LEU A 236 93.03 92.01 -27.58
C LEU A 236 92.97 93.31 -28.38
N GLN A 237 91.78 93.77 -28.78
CA GLN A 237 91.61 95.11 -29.36
C GLN A 237 91.92 96.22 -28.34
N GLY A 238 91.58 96.03 -27.07
CA GLY A 238 91.95 96.90 -25.95
C GLY A 238 93.47 97.00 -25.80
N VAL A 239 94.15 95.85 -25.74
CA VAL A 239 95.63 95.79 -25.69
C VAL A 239 96.26 96.44 -26.93
N GLY A 240 95.67 96.28 -28.11
CA GLY A 240 96.10 96.97 -29.33
C GLY A 240 95.95 98.50 -29.28
N LYS A 241 94.93 99.01 -28.58
CA LYS A 241 94.79 100.44 -28.29
C LYS A 241 95.79 100.89 -27.22
N ASP A 242 95.99 100.12 -26.17
CA ASP A 242 96.89 100.44 -25.05
C ASP A 242 98.36 100.49 -25.52
N LEU A 243 98.79 99.60 -26.41
CA LEU A 243 100.13 99.65 -27.02
C LEU A 243 100.34 100.90 -27.90
N LYS A 244 99.27 101.45 -28.49
CA LYS A 244 99.31 102.71 -29.25
C LYS A 244 99.41 103.92 -28.30
N VAL A 245 98.69 103.87 -27.19
CA VAL A 245 98.74 104.88 -26.10
C VAL A 245 100.09 104.86 -25.38
N VAL A 246 100.72 103.70 -25.18
CA VAL A 246 102.09 103.58 -24.63
C VAL A 246 103.13 104.11 -25.62
N GLY A 247 102.90 103.93 -26.93
CA GLY A 247 103.72 104.53 -27.99
C GLY A 247 103.66 106.07 -28.06
N GLU A 248 102.51 106.66 -27.72
CA GLU A 248 102.32 108.12 -27.64
C GLU A 248 102.72 108.68 -26.25
N GLY A 249 102.58 107.89 -25.19
CA GLY A 249 102.89 108.24 -23.80
C GLY A 249 104.38 108.33 -23.48
N LEU A 250 105.27 107.67 -24.23
CA LEU A 250 106.72 107.75 -24.00
C LEU A 250 107.37 109.05 -24.52
N ALA A 251 106.67 109.87 -25.29
CA ALA A 251 107.19 111.14 -25.83
C ALA A 251 106.75 112.39 -25.01
N GLY A 252 105.72 112.28 -24.17
CA GLY A 252 105.11 113.43 -23.48
C GLY A 252 105.43 113.57 -21.98
N VAL A 253 106.09 112.58 -21.36
CA VAL A 253 106.37 112.56 -19.90
C VAL A 253 107.52 113.50 -19.49
N GLY A 254 108.18 114.16 -20.45
CA GLY A 254 109.20 115.19 -20.20
C GLY A 254 108.64 116.55 -19.79
N ASP A 255 107.38 116.85 -20.13
CA ASP A 255 106.78 118.17 -19.87
C ASP A 255 105.51 118.01 -19.02
N LYS A 256 105.49 118.69 -17.87
CA LYS A 256 104.36 118.81 -16.94
C LYS A 256 104.23 117.72 -15.87
N ILE A 257 105.36 117.53 -15.17
CA ILE A 257 105.37 117.74 -13.71
C ILE A 257 104.86 119.17 -13.43
N THR A 258 103.54 119.37 -13.35
CA THR A 258 102.90 120.51 -12.66
C THR A 258 101.39 120.35 -12.63
N SER A 259 100.81 120.47 -11.44
CA SER A 259 99.38 120.57 -11.13
C SER A 259 98.65 119.21 -11.06
N VAL A 260 98.36 118.72 -9.84
CA VAL A 260 97.14 119.02 -9.03
C VAL A 260 96.01 118.08 -9.48
N THR A 261 95.62 117.12 -8.63
CA THR A 261 94.50 117.23 -7.65
C THR A 261 93.14 117.16 -8.35
N GLU A 262 92.20 116.49 -7.68
CA GLU A 262 90.76 116.49 -7.94
C GLU A 262 90.23 115.58 -9.07
N ASP A 263 89.62 114.47 -8.65
CA ASP A 263 88.29 113.95 -9.06
C ASP A 263 88.32 112.41 -8.99
N VAL A 264 88.06 111.75 -7.85
CA VAL A 264 86.79 111.67 -7.10
C VAL A 264 85.56 111.38 -7.97
N SER A 265 85.19 110.09 -7.94
CA SER A 265 83.82 109.56 -7.86
C SER A 265 82.87 109.73 -9.06
N SER A 266 82.31 108.61 -9.51
CA SER A 266 80.93 108.27 -9.10
C SER A 266 80.52 106.91 -9.67
N VAL A 267 80.29 106.00 -8.73
CA VAL A 267 79.51 104.79 -8.91
C VAL A 267 78.04 105.18 -8.88
N LYS A 268 77.21 104.71 -9.83
CA LYS A 268 75.78 104.49 -9.54
C LYS A 268 75.06 103.56 -10.52
N LYS A 269 74.48 102.50 -9.92
CA LYS A 269 73.17 101.87 -10.23
C LYS A 269 73.04 101.05 -11.52
N ASP A 270 72.33 99.92 -11.61
CA ASP A 270 71.14 99.43 -10.89
C ASP A 270 71.08 97.88 -10.81
N MET A 271 70.36 97.39 -9.79
CA MET A 271 70.03 95.99 -9.49
C MET A 271 68.53 95.93 -9.10
N SER A 272 67.74 94.98 -9.64
CA SER A 272 66.36 94.64 -9.21
C SER A 272 66.00 93.24 -9.76
N ARG A 273 65.80 92.16 -8.98
CA ARG A 273 64.69 91.74 -8.05
C ARG A 273 63.37 91.43 -8.79
N VAL A 274 62.98 90.16 -9.03
CA VAL A 274 62.14 89.23 -8.20
C VAL A 274 60.87 89.91 -7.65
N GLY A 275 59.63 89.46 -7.76
CA GLY A 275 59.00 88.19 -8.15
C GLY A 275 57.78 87.97 -7.22
N GLU A 276 56.59 87.66 -7.73
CA GLU A 276 55.45 86.99 -7.05
C GLU A 276 54.20 87.00 -7.96
N GLU A 277 53.45 85.90 -8.01
CA GLU A 277 51.98 85.90 -7.96
C GLU A 277 51.41 84.47 -7.85
N MET A 278 50.47 84.30 -6.92
CA MET A 278 49.69 83.09 -6.66
C MET A 278 48.24 83.53 -6.41
N ALA A 279 47.28 83.06 -7.19
CA ALA A 279 45.85 83.01 -6.81
C ALA A 279 45.07 82.10 -7.79
N GLY A 280 44.30 81.16 -7.26
CA GLY A 280 43.55 80.17 -8.03
C GLY A 280 42.11 80.56 -8.41
N VAL A 281 41.39 79.59 -9.01
CA VAL A 281 39.98 79.18 -8.77
C VAL A 281 39.38 78.43 -10.00
N LYS A 282 39.08 77.13 -9.80
CA LYS A 282 37.81 76.38 -10.08
C LYS A 282 37.28 76.18 -11.53
N LYS A 283 36.96 74.92 -11.93
CA LYS A 283 35.60 74.33 -12.22
C LYS A 283 35.60 72.92 -12.89
N THR A 284 34.57 72.09 -12.54
CA THR A 284 33.80 71.05 -13.32
C THR A 284 34.37 69.63 -13.56
N VAL A 285 33.79 68.52 -13.02
CA VAL A 285 32.62 67.64 -13.42
C VAL A 285 33.15 66.32 -14.06
N ASP A 286 32.71 65.06 -13.81
CA ASP A 286 31.37 64.45 -13.68
C ASP A 286 31.42 63.00 -13.07
N GLY A 287 30.27 62.50 -12.59
CA GLY A 287 29.94 61.06 -12.63
C GLY A 287 29.56 60.36 -11.31
N VAL A 288 28.26 60.06 -11.15
CA VAL A 288 27.64 58.79 -10.67
C VAL A 288 26.30 59.09 -9.98
N GLY A 289 25.21 58.52 -10.50
CA GLY A 289 23.97 58.43 -9.74
C GLY A 289 22.76 58.10 -10.59
N THR A 290 22.35 56.83 -10.61
CA THR A 290 20.95 56.36 -10.77
C THR A 290 20.87 54.87 -10.41
N GLN A 291 20.40 54.57 -9.19
CA GLN A 291 20.02 53.21 -8.77
C GLN A 291 18.89 53.28 -7.74
N VAL A 292 17.68 53.68 -8.15
CA VAL A 292 16.48 53.57 -7.31
C VAL A 292 15.23 53.39 -8.18
N GLU A 293 15.06 52.25 -8.85
CA GLU A 293 13.73 51.89 -9.38
C GLU A 293 13.47 50.37 -9.55
N SER A 294 14.43 49.50 -9.20
CA SER A 294 14.34 48.05 -9.45
C SER A 294 14.12 47.18 -8.21
N ILE A 295 13.62 47.71 -7.09
CA ILE A 295 13.49 46.94 -5.82
C ILE A 295 12.04 46.55 -5.48
N LYS A 296 11.04 47.07 -6.20
CA LYS A 296 9.63 46.89 -5.81
C LYS A 296 8.93 45.65 -6.40
N LYS A 297 9.58 44.90 -7.29
CA LYS A 297 8.98 43.73 -7.97
C LYS A 297 9.53 42.36 -7.52
N ASP A 298 10.68 42.34 -6.86
CA ASP A 298 11.34 41.09 -6.42
C ASP A 298 10.80 40.55 -5.07
N VAL A 299 9.95 41.30 -4.38
CA VAL A 299 9.43 40.93 -3.04
C VAL A 299 8.11 40.14 -3.11
N GLU A 300 7.34 40.23 -4.20
CA GLU A 300 6.06 39.51 -4.33
C GLU A 300 6.21 38.11 -4.94
N ASP A 301 7.18 37.90 -5.84
CA ASP A 301 7.44 36.58 -6.45
C ASP A 301 8.18 35.62 -5.48
N SER A 302 8.92 36.15 -4.49
CA SER A 302 9.68 35.35 -3.53
C SER A 302 8.83 34.67 -2.45
N VAL A 303 7.58 35.12 -2.21
CA VAL A 303 6.71 34.59 -1.15
C VAL A 303 5.93 33.37 -1.64
N ALA A 304 5.47 33.39 -2.90
CA ALA A 304 4.75 32.26 -3.50
C ALA A 304 5.67 31.07 -3.86
N GLU A 305 6.94 31.34 -4.20
CA GLU A 305 7.94 30.31 -4.45
C GLU A 305 8.47 29.69 -3.14
N GLN A 306 8.52 30.46 -2.05
CA GLN A 306 8.81 29.94 -0.71
C GLN A 306 7.71 29.02 -0.16
N GLU A 307 6.42 29.32 -0.35
CA GLU A 307 5.34 28.43 0.11
C GLU A 307 5.30 27.08 -0.64
N LYS A 308 5.61 27.10 -1.94
CA LYS A 308 5.69 25.88 -2.76
C LYS A 308 6.92 25.04 -2.43
N ASN A 309 8.04 25.66 -2.09
CA ASN A 309 9.23 24.98 -1.62
C ASN A 309 9.07 24.48 -0.17
N PHE A 310 8.36 25.19 0.70
CA PHE A 310 8.02 24.73 2.05
C PHE A 310 7.13 23.48 2.05
N LYS A 311 6.14 23.40 1.15
CA LYS A 311 5.31 22.18 0.97
C LYS A 311 6.10 20.99 0.43
N LYS A 312 7.13 21.21 -0.40
CA LYS A 312 8.05 20.15 -0.85
C LYS A 312 9.08 19.74 0.22
N LEU A 313 9.40 20.62 1.16
CA LEU A 313 10.29 20.34 2.29
C LEU A 313 9.60 19.54 3.41
N THR A 314 8.28 19.64 3.55
CA THR A 314 7.54 18.89 4.60
C THR A 314 7.49 17.39 4.33
N ASP A 315 7.57 16.96 3.08
CA ASP A 315 7.58 15.53 2.69
C ASP A 315 8.92 14.82 2.95
N VAL A 316 9.97 15.55 3.35
CA VAL A 316 11.31 14.99 3.64
C VAL A 316 11.64 15.04 5.13
N GLN A 317 10.83 15.70 5.95
CA GLN A 317 11.18 15.91 7.35
C GLN A 317 11.02 14.62 8.17
N ALA A 318 12.14 14.11 8.69
CA ALA A 318 12.16 12.99 9.64
C ALA A 318 11.40 13.40 10.92
N LYS A 319 10.54 12.51 11.40
CA LYS A 319 9.89 12.64 12.71
C LYS A 319 10.86 12.27 13.81
N SER A 320 10.69 12.89 14.96
CA SER A 320 11.47 12.51 16.14
C SER A 320 11.06 11.10 16.61
N VAL A 321 11.99 10.42 17.30
CA VAL A 321 11.74 9.09 17.88
C VAL A 321 10.52 9.12 18.82
N ASN A 322 10.40 10.18 19.62
CA ASN A 322 9.29 10.39 20.55
C ASN A 322 7.96 10.57 19.82
N GLU A 323 7.92 11.26 18.68
CA GLU A 323 6.69 11.40 17.87
C GLU A 323 6.22 10.07 17.30
N ILE A 324 7.16 9.25 16.81
CA ILE A 324 6.85 7.91 16.28
C ILE A 324 6.31 7.02 17.40
N PHE A 325 6.97 7.00 18.54
CA PHE A 325 6.53 6.23 19.70
C PHE A 325 5.17 6.73 20.23
N THR A 326 4.99 8.05 20.36
CA THR A 326 3.71 8.63 20.80
C THR A 326 2.59 8.25 19.85
N LYS A 327 2.84 8.28 18.53
CA LYS A 327 1.86 7.82 17.54
C LYS A 327 1.54 6.33 17.70
N TYR A 328 2.54 5.49 17.96
CA TYR A 328 2.31 4.07 18.27
C TYR A 328 1.43 3.91 19.51
N GLU A 329 1.82 4.48 20.65
CA GLU A 329 1.09 4.34 21.91
C GLU A 329 -0.35 4.87 21.82
N GLN A 330 -0.57 5.99 21.14
CA GLN A 330 -1.89 6.57 20.96
C GLN A 330 -2.80 5.77 20.01
N ASN A 331 -2.25 4.89 19.18
CA ASN A 331 -3.01 4.19 18.13
C ASN A 331 -2.84 2.67 18.20
N LYS A 332 -2.27 2.15 19.29
CA LYS A 332 -2.23 0.72 19.54
C LYS A 332 -3.63 0.19 19.79
N ILE A 333 -3.83 -1.01 19.32
CA ILE A 333 -5.06 -1.79 19.47
C ILE A 333 -4.75 -3.02 20.29
N ASN A 334 -5.76 -3.50 21.00
CA ASN A 334 -5.68 -4.72 21.74
C ASN A 334 -6.21 -5.87 20.86
N LEU A 335 -5.34 -6.82 20.50
CA LEU A 335 -5.74 -8.04 19.84
C LEU A 335 -5.86 -9.15 20.88
N GLN A 336 -7.08 -9.66 21.04
CA GLN A 336 -7.36 -10.80 21.88
C GLN A 336 -7.66 -12.03 21.03
N LEU A 337 -6.98 -13.14 21.30
CA LEU A 337 -7.22 -14.44 20.68
C LEU A 337 -7.51 -15.46 21.78
N LYS A 338 -8.75 -15.94 21.86
CA LYS A 338 -9.16 -17.02 22.78
C LYS A 338 -9.07 -18.35 22.06
N PHE A 339 -8.59 -19.39 22.73
CA PHE A 339 -8.40 -20.68 22.08
C PHE A 339 -8.44 -21.83 23.07
N THR A 340 -8.82 -22.96 22.52
CA THR A 340 -8.96 -24.22 23.25
C THR A 340 -8.02 -25.24 22.63
N TYR A 341 -7.29 -26.01 23.45
CA TYR A 341 -6.29 -26.97 22.96
C TYR A 341 -6.19 -28.24 23.82
N ASN A 342 -5.72 -29.32 23.20
CA ASN A 342 -5.42 -30.58 23.89
C ASN A 342 -4.07 -30.49 24.63
N SER A 343 -4.08 -30.66 25.95
CA SER A 343 -2.86 -30.77 26.76
C SER A 343 -2.27 -32.18 26.67
N GLY A 344 -0.98 -32.30 26.39
CA GLY A 344 -0.34 -33.57 25.98
C GLY A 344 -0.03 -34.60 27.08
N PHE A 345 -0.47 -34.41 28.32
CA PHE A 345 -0.09 -35.30 29.45
C PHE A 345 -1.28 -35.97 30.15
N LEU A 346 -2.46 -35.39 30.06
CA LEU A 346 -3.75 -35.91 30.51
C LEU A 346 -4.75 -35.34 29.51
N THR A 347 -5.75 -36.11 29.06
CA THR A 347 -6.80 -35.74 28.07
C THR A 347 -7.66 -34.52 28.44
N GLY A 348 -7.14 -33.59 29.23
CA GLY A 348 -7.73 -32.31 29.55
C GLY A 348 -7.62 -31.33 28.39
N VAL A 349 -8.78 -30.87 27.99
CA VAL A 349 -8.97 -29.67 27.18
C VAL A 349 -8.64 -28.46 28.05
N ARG A 350 -7.83 -27.53 27.54
CA ARG A 350 -7.51 -26.27 28.21
C ARG A 350 -7.97 -25.09 27.36
N GLU A 351 -8.51 -24.08 28.03
CA GLU A 351 -8.84 -22.79 27.44
C GLU A 351 -7.82 -21.74 27.92
N GLU A 352 -7.31 -20.95 26.98
CA GLU A 352 -6.36 -19.87 27.24
C GLU A 352 -6.70 -18.68 26.33
N SER A 353 -6.19 -17.51 26.69
CA SER A 353 -6.27 -16.31 25.85
C SER A 353 -4.89 -15.68 25.67
N PHE A 354 -4.63 -15.21 24.45
CA PHE A 354 -3.54 -14.31 24.16
C PHE A 354 -4.09 -12.90 24.09
N LEU A 355 -3.43 -11.98 24.79
CA LEU A 355 -3.71 -10.55 24.78
C LEU A 355 -2.42 -9.85 24.37
N MET A 356 -2.46 -9.03 23.33
CA MET A 356 -1.30 -8.26 22.89
C MET A 356 -1.68 -6.90 22.33
N ASP A 357 -0.75 -5.95 22.46
CA ASP A 357 -0.81 -4.69 21.75
C ASP A 357 -0.34 -4.92 20.30
N SER A 358 -1.07 -4.32 19.36
CA SER A 358 -0.78 -4.35 17.92
C SER A 358 -1.16 -3.00 17.31
N ILE A 359 -0.99 -2.86 16.01
CA ILE A 359 -1.43 -1.70 15.23
C ILE A 359 -2.27 -2.13 14.04
N ILE A 360 -3.10 -1.21 13.54
CA ILE A 360 -3.80 -1.38 12.26
C ILE A 360 -2.89 -0.90 11.14
N MET A 361 -2.47 -1.82 10.29
CA MET A 361 -1.72 -1.54 9.08
C MET A 361 -2.64 -1.56 7.86
N VAL A 362 -2.40 -0.64 6.92
CA VAL A 362 -3.07 -0.56 5.63
C VAL A 362 -2.06 -0.72 4.49
N ASP A 363 -2.32 -1.65 3.59
CA ASP A 363 -1.61 -1.85 2.32
C ASP A 363 -2.63 -1.87 1.18
N GLY A 364 -2.66 -0.80 0.39
CA GLY A 364 -3.72 -0.54 -0.58
C GLY A 364 -5.10 -0.45 0.09
N SER A 365 -6.03 -1.31 -0.30
CA SER A 365 -7.39 -1.38 0.25
C SER A 365 -7.54 -2.35 1.44
N PHE A 366 -6.45 -3.00 1.88
CA PHE A 366 -6.51 -4.03 2.91
C PHE A 366 -6.00 -3.52 4.25
N ALA A 367 -6.84 -3.65 5.29
CA ALA A 367 -6.46 -3.41 6.68
C ALA A 367 -6.20 -4.73 7.41
N TYR A 368 -5.09 -4.82 8.14
CA TYR A 368 -4.70 -6.00 8.91
C TYR A 368 -3.81 -5.66 10.11
N CYS A 369 -3.71 -6.61 11.04
CA CYS A 369 -2.71 -6.59 12.10
C CYS A 369 -1.54 -7.51 11.73
N LEU A 370 -0.33 -7.17 12.18
CA LEU A 370 0.86 -8.02 12.06
C LEU A 370 1.22 -8.59 13.41
N VAL A 371 1.39 -9.91 13.48
CA VAL A 371 1.60 -10.64 14.72
C VAL A 371 2.74 -11.64 14.53
N HIS A 372 3.67 -11.67 15.47
CA HIS A 372 4.62 -12.77 15.53
C HIS A 372 3.93 -14.01 16.13
N THR A 373 3.96 -15.14 15.42
CA THR A 373 3.27 -16.40 15.78
C THR A 373 3.58 -16.91 17.19
N ARG A 374 4.79 -16.68 17.72
CA ARG A 374 5.14 -16.99 19.12
C ARG A 374 4.17 -16.36 20.13
N ASN A 375 3.63 -15.18 19.81
CA ASN A 375 2.72 -14.43 20.68
C ASN A 375 1.26 -14.76 20.35
N SER A 376 0.97 -15.88 19.68
CA SER A 376 -0.39 -16.27 19.29
C SER A 376 -0.68 -17.76 19.56
N PRO A 377 -1.97 -18.19 19.48
CA PRO A 377 -2.34 -19.60 19.57
C PRO A 377 -1.63 -20.48 18.53
N PHE A 378 -1.21 -19.86 17.42
CA PHE A 378 -0.62 -20.49 16.25
C PHE A 378 0.92 -20.61 16.34
N ARG A 379 1.50 -20.58 17.54
CA ARG A 379 2.94 -20.68 17.76
C ARG A 379 3.54 -21.94 17.16
N LEU A 380 4.70 -21.79 16.52
CA LEU A 380 5.48 -22.90 15.95
C LEU A 380 6.53 -23.44 16.93
N GLU A 381 7.07 -22.57 17.80
CA GLU A 381 8.10 -22.88 18.79
C GLU A 381 7.69 -22.40 20.19
N PRO A 382 8.18 -23.03 21.29
CA PRO A 382 9.02 -24.25 21.31
C PRO A 382 8.22 -25.53 21.02
N THR A 383 6.91 -25.55 21.27
CA THR A 383 6.01 -26.67 20.94
C THR A 383 4.68 -26.17 20.39
N THR A 384 4.27 -26.75 19.27
CA THR A 384 2.97 -26.51 18.64
C THR A 384 1.85 -27.06 19.51
N ARG A 385 0.75 -26.30 19.65
CA ARG A 385 -0.44 -26.75 20.37
C ARG A 385 -1.40 -27.44 19.39
N LYS A 386 -2.09 -28.49 19.86
CA LYS A 386 -3.19 -29.12 19.11
C LYS A 386 -4.46 -28.32 19.37
N LEU A 387 -4.73 -27.33 18.53
CA LEU A 387 -5.86 -26.42 18.63
C LEU A 387 -7.18 -27.14 18.33
N ILE A 388 -8.21 -26.81 19.09
CA ILE A 388 -9.59 -27.31 18.94
C ILE A 388 -10.47 -26.18 18.40
N GLU A 389 -10.39 -25.01 19.03
CA GLU A 389 -11.11 -23.80 18.64
C GLU A 389 -10.22 -22.58 18.82
N VAL A 390 -10.44 -21.56 18.00
CA VAL A 390 -9.81 -20.25 18.13
C VAL A 390 -10.86 -19.20 17.78
N SER A 391 -10.97 -18.14 18.56
CA SER A 391 -11.75 -16.94 18.25
C SER A 391 -10.94 -15.69 18.59
N GLY A 392 -11.36 -14.54 18.09
CA GLY A 392 -10.65 -13.30 18.39
C GLY A 392 -11.43 -12.05 18.10
N ASN A 393 -11.01 -10.98 18.75
CA ASN A 393 -11.50 -9.63 18.56
C ASN A 393 -10.35 -8.64 18.68
N VAL A 394 -10.53 -7.49 18.02
CA VAL A 394 -9.65 -6.33 18.13
C VAL A 394 -10.45 -5.21 18.77
N SER A 395 -9.94 -4.64 19.85
CA SER A 395 -10.57 -3.55 20.58
C SER A 395 -9.60 -2.38 20.79
N SER A 396 -10.14 -1.18 20.97
CA SER A 396 -9.38 0.02 21.33
C SER A 396 -10.35 1.07 21.82
N SER A 397 -9.91 1.93 22.75
CA SER A 397 -10.71 3.09 23.19
C SER A 397 -11.03 4.07 22.06
N LYS A 398 -10.27 4.03 20.96
CA LYS A 398 -10.47 4.88 19.78
C LYS A 398 -11.32 4.25 18.69
N LEU A 399 -11.69 2.97 18.82
CA LEU A 399 -12.61 2.29 17.91
C LEU A 399 -14.04 2.46 18.41
N LYS A 400 -14.99 2.66 17.50
CA LYS A 400 -16.42 2.72 17.85
C LYS A 400 -16.95 1.37 18.32
N ASP A 401 -16.58 0.33 17.59
CA ASP A 401 -17.01 -1.04 17.82
C ASP A 401 -15.79 -1.97 17.77
N ASP A 402 -15.85 -3.04 18.56
CA ASP A 402 -14.88 -4.13 18.49
C ASP A 402 -14.93 -4.81 17.12
N ILE A 403 -13.75 -5.05 16.53
CA ILE A 403 -13.63 -5.72 15.24
C ILE A 403 -13.47 -7.21 15.49
N GLN A 404 -14.46 -8.00 15.07
CA GLN A 404 -14.38 -9.45 15.13
C GLN A 404 -13.35 -9.99 14.14
N VAL A 405 -12.43 -10.83 14.63
CA VAL A 405 -11.45 -11.50 13.77
C VAL A 405 -12.10 -12.71 13.11
N LYS A 406 -12.12 -12.73 11.78
CA LYS A 406 -12.77 -13.79 10.97
C LYS A 406 -11.79 -14.85 10.49
N GLU A 407 -10.55 -14.45 10.21
CA GLU A 407 -9.51 -15.36 9.77
C GLU A 407 -8.12 -14.86 10.19
N VAL A 408 -7.15 -15.75 10.07
CA VAL A 408 -5.72 -15.43 10.12
C VAL A 408 -5.02 -16.03 8.91
N ALA A 409 -3.90 -15.46 8.49
CA ALA A 409 -3.09 -16.03 7.41
C ALA A 409 -1.61 -15.94 7.75
N PHE A 410 -0.84 -16.95 7.36
CA PHE A 410 0.61 -16.93 7.55
C PHE A 410 1.29 -16.30 6.36
N MET A 411 2.37 -15.59 6.61
CA MET A 411 3.21 -15.02 5.56
C MET A 411 4.18 -16.06 5.00
N ASP A 412 4.90 -15.68 3.95
CA ASP A 412 5.97 -16.47 3.35
C ASP A 412 7.09 -16.83 4.33
N ASP A 413 7.33 -16.01 5.37
CA ASP A 413 7.97 -16.42 6.63
C ASP A 413 6.91 -16.99 7.60
N PRO A 414 7.02 -18.29 7.99
CA PRO A 414 6.09 -18.95 8.90
C PRO A 414 5.93 -18.28 10.28
N ARG A 415 6.85 -17.41 10.69
CA ARG A 415 6.80 -16.75 11.99
C ARG A 415 5.89 -15.55 12.01
N ILE A 416 5.54 -15.01 10.85
CA ILE A 416 4.69 -13.83 10.73
C ILE A 416 3.28 -14.27 10.36
N LEU A 417 2.34 -13.81 11.18
CA LEU A 417 0.90 -14.01 11.02
C LEU A 417 0.28 -12.64 10.73
N ILE A 418 -0.62 -12.59 9.75
CA ILE A 418 -1.50 -11.45 9.54
C ILE A 418 -2.91 -11.78 10.01
N VAL A 419 -3.58 -10.75 10.51
CA VAL A 419 -4.99 -10.82 10.92
C VAL A 419 -5.77 -9.83 10.06
N PRO A 420 -6.40 -10.28 8.96
CA PRO A 420 -7.23 -9.43 8.12
C PRO A 420 -8.44 -8.90 8.90
N LEU A 421 -8.65 -7.59 8.86
CA LEU A 421 -9.73 -6.93 9.61
C LEU A 421 -11.01 -6.78 8.79
N TYR A 422 -10.96 -6.92 7.46
CA TYR A 422 -12.11 -6.76 6.54
C TYR A 422 -12.89 -5.46 6.72
N ILE A 423 -12.21 -4.42 7.17
CA ILE A 423 -12.73 -3.06 7.26
C ILE A 423 -12.17 -2.23 6.11
N ASN A 424 -12.98 -1.29 5.62
CA ASN A 424 -12.50 -0.29 4.68
C ASN A 424 -11.65 0.75 5.44
N PRO A 425 -10.36 0.92 5.10
CA PRO A 425 -9.50 1.89 5.76
C PRO A 425 -10.04 3.32 5.73
N ILE A 426 -10.68 3.72 4.63
CA ILE A 426 -11.23 5.08 4.47
C ILE A 426 -12.36 5.30 5.48
N ASP A 427 -13.25 4.34 5.61
CA ASP A 427 -14.38 4.43 6.52
C ASP A 427 -13.90 4.40 7.97
N LEU A 428 -12.92 3.54 8.29
CA LEU A 428 -12.30 3.49 9.61
C LEU A 428 -11.75 4.86 10.03
N THR A 429 -10.97 5.51 9.17
CA THR A 429 -10.36 6.82 9.50
C THR A 429 -11.38 7.96 9.60
N LYS A 430 -12.57 7.82 8.99
CA LYS A 430 -13.66 8.80 9.12
C LYS A 430 -14.52 8.54 10.35
N SER A 431 -14.71 7.26 10.69
CA SER A 431 -15.63 6.85 11.74
C SER A 431 -14.98 6.77 13.12
N SER A 432 -13.65 6.79 13.21
CA SER A 432 -12.92 6.56 14.45
C SER A 432 -11.72 7.51 14.57
N GLU A 433 -11.22 7.68 15.80
CA GLU A 433 -10.05 8.53 16.09
C GLU A 433 -8.72 7.81 15.85
N ILE A 434 -8.77 6.57 15.36
CA ILE A 434 -7.57 5.75 15.18
C ILE A 434 -6.81 6.16 13.93
N GLN A 435 -5.50 6.37 14.09
CA GLN A 435 -4.60 6.54 12.96
C GLN A 435 -4.04 5.20 12.52
N VAL A 436 -4.17 4.91 11.23
CA VAL A 436 -3.60 3.71 10.62
C VAL A 436 -2.13 3.91 10.25
N PHE A 437 -1.39 2.80 10.16
CA PHE A 437 -0.01 2.76 9.71
C PHE A 437 0.06 2.22 8.28
N LYS A 438 1.07 2.65 7.52
CA LYS A 438 1.27 2.24 6.13
C LYS A 438 2.68 1.71 5.95
N ALA A 439 2.88 0.89 4.92
CA ALA A 439 4.22 0.56 4.44
C ALA A 439 4.84 1.78 3.74
N PRO A 440 6.14 2.02 3.87
CA PRO A 440 6.82 3.10 3.16
C PRO A 440 6.89 2.81 1.65
N GLU A 441 6.60 3.81 0.83
CA GLU A 441 6.77 3.74 -0.63
C GLU A 441 8.25 3.56 -1.00
N ASN A 442 9.13 4.33 -0.33
CA ASN A 442 10.57 4.19 -0.40
C ASN A 442 11.16 3.91 1.00
N PRO A 443 11.34 2.63 1.38
CA PRO A 443 11.85 2.26 2.69
C PRO A 443 13.27 2.78 2.95
N TYR A 444 14.06 3.08 1.91
CA TYR A 444 15.48 3.48 2.04
C TYR A 444 15.68 5.00 2.00
N LEU A 445 14.62 5.78 2.14
CA LEU A 445 14.74 7.24 2.23
C LEU A 445 15.61 7.65 3.43
N PHE A 446 15.61 6.84 4.48
CA PHE A 446 16.46 6.99 5.66
C PHE A 446 17.19 5.67 5.93
N SER A 447 18.44 5.74 6.41
CA SER A 447 19.23 4.58 6.85
C SER A 447 18.92 4.15 8.27
N GLU A 448 18.09 4.92 8.98
CA GLU A 448 17.76 4.76 10.38
C GLU A 448 16.27 4.42 10.57
N ALA A 449 15.98 3.62 11.57
CA ALA A 449 14.66 3.15 11.97
C ALA A 449 14.46 3.32 13.48
N VAL A 450 13.20 3.30 13.88
CA VAL A 450 12.79 3.27 15.28
C VAL A 450 12.17 1.91 15.57
N VAL A 451 12.70 1.19 16.54
CA VAL A 451 12.13 -0.09 17.00
C VAL A 451 11.32 0.16 18.26
N VAL A 452 10.11 -0.39 18.32
CA VAL A 452 9.21 -0.29 19.46
C VAL A 452 8.89 -1.68 20.00
N ASP A 453 9.13 -1.86 21.29
CA ASP A 453 8.80 -3.06 22.07
C ASP A 453 7.28 -3.23 22.15
N SER A 454 6.78 -4.36 21.69
CA SER A 454 5.33 -4.63 21.68
C SER A 454 4.76 -4.97 23.08
N LYS A 455 5.58 -5.12 24.11
CA LYS A 455 5.23 -5.58 25.46
C LYS A 455 5.52 -4.54 26.53
N THR A 456 6.73 -3.98 26.54
CA THR A 456 7.16 -3.05 27.61
C THR A 456 7.00 -1.58 27.23
N GLY A 457 6.64 -1.27 25.98
CA GLY A 457 6.51 0.10 25.51
C GLY A 457 7.84 0.87 25.49
N ARG A 458 8.97 0.16 25.46
CA ARG A 458 10.28 0.76 25.21
C ARG A 458 10.51 0.96 23.72
N PHE A 459 11.42 1.86 23.39
CA PHE A 459 11.77 2.13 22.01
C PHE A 459 13.22 2.60 21.87
N CYS A 460 13.81 2.38 20.70
CA CYS A 460 15.16 2.84 20.37
C CYS A 460 15.27 3.26 18.89
N GLN A 461 16.29 4.06 18.59
CA GLN A 461 16.72 4.33 17.23
C GLN A 461 17.88 3.40 16.85
N THR A 462 17.93 2.98 15.58
CA THR A 462 18.94 2.04 15.08
C THR A 462 19.11 2.16 13.57
N ASP A 463 20.28 1.79 13.06
CA ASP A 463 20.51 1.64 11.62
C ASP A 463 19.83 0.36 11.10
N PHE A 464 19.41 0.39 9.84
CA PHE A 464 19.01 -0.82 9.14
C PHE A 464 19.54 -0.89 7.71
N VAL A 465 19.73 -2.11 7.24
CA VAL A 465 20.10 -2.41 5.85
C VAL A 465 19.27 -3.58 5.34
N ARG A 466 18.93 -3.59 4.06
CA ARG A 466 18.27 -4.76 3.46
C ARG A 466 19.24 -5.94 3.44
N ASP A 467 18.73 -7.15 3.70
CA ASP A 467 19.54 -8.35 3.53
C ASP A 467 19.87 -8.55 2.04
N GLU A 468 21.15 -8.73 1.74
CA GLU A 468 21.67 -8.83 0.37
C GLU A 468 21.15 -10.08 -0.36
N ARG A 469 20.85 -11.15 0.39
CA ARG A 469 20.48 -12.46 -0.18
C ARG A 469 18.98 -12.70 -0.16
N ASP A 470 18.26 -12.14 0.81
CA ASP A 470 16.83 -12.35 0.95
C ASP A 470 16.08 -11.05 1.24
N SER A 471 15.45 -10.51 0.20
CA SER A 471 14.72 -9.24 0.25
C SER A 471 13.53 -9.20 1.19
N ARG A 472 13.13 -10.35 1.73
CA ARG A 472 12.07 -10.46 2.74
C ARG A 472 12.49 -9.90 4.09
N TYR A 473 13.80 -9.73 4.32
CA TYR A 473 14.34 -9.30 5.60
C TYR A 473 15.12 -8.00 5.51
N ILE A 474 15.03 -7.25 6.59
CA ILE A 474 15.85 -6.09 6.89
C ILE A 474 16.71 -6.48 8.09
N LYS A 475 18.01 -6.27 7.98
CA LYS A 475 18.94 -6.39 9.10
C LYS A 475 18.92 -5.09 9.90
N VAL A 476 18.69 -5.22 11.20
CA VAL A 476 18.74 -4.14 12.18
C VAL A 476 20.10 -4.23 12.89
N LYS A 477 20.87 -3.14 12.94
CA LYS A 477 22.21 -3.19 13.55
C LYS A 477 22.12 -3.08 15.07
N HIS A 478 22.83 -3.96 15.78
CA HIS A 478 22.90 -3.97 17.25
C HIS A 478 23.83 -2.90 17.86
N THR A 479 24.60 -2.18 17.05
CA THR A 479 25.75 -1.40 17.57
C THR A 479 25.42 0.02 18.00
N SER A 480 24.18 0.49 17.92
CA SER A 480 23.85 1.90 18.18
C SER A 480 22.45 2.11 18.79
N PHE A 481 22.10 1.37 19.85
CA PHE A 481 20.96 1.75 20.70
C PHE A 481 21.36 2.94 21.58
N ALA A 482 21.50 4.12 20.97
CA ALA A 482 21.92 5.32 21.65
C ALA A 482 20.82 5.82 22.61
N PHE A 483 20.97 5.45 23.88
CA PHE A 483 20.98 6.33 25.06
C PHE A 483 19.81 7.28 25.36
N ILE A 484 18.63 7.15 24.73
CA ILE A 484 17.48 8.03 25.07
C ILE A 484 16.49 7.38 26.08
N THR A 485 16.48 6.05 26.26
CA THR A 485 15.48 5.35 27.12
C THR A 485 16.00 4.17 27.95
N GLY A 486 17.30 3.84 27.89
CA GLY A 486 17.93 2.69 28.57
C GLY A 486 18.31 1.55 27.61
N GLU A 487 19.05 0.54 28.09
CA GLU A 487 19.40 -0.64 27.28
C GLU A 487 18.11 -1.37 26.87
N PHE A 488 17.84 -1.38 25.57
CA PHE A 488 16.72 -2.08 24.95
C PHE A 488 17.29 -2.93 23.81
N ASP A 489 17.10 -4.25 23.91
CA ASP A 489 17.46 -5.20 22.85
C ASP A 489 16.19 -5.64 22.13
N PRO A 490 16.00 -5.28 20.85
CA PRO A 490 14.88 -5.71 20.04
C PRO A 490 14.67 -7.22 20.09
N GLY A 491 13.44 -7.63 20.34
CA GLY A 491 13.03 -9.02 20.43
C GLY A 491 12.01 -9.43 19.38
N LYS A 492 11.72 -10.73 19.34
CA LYS A 492 10.72 -11.33 18.44
C LYS A 492 9.34 -10.69 18.64
N GLY A 493 8.83 -10.04 17.59
CA GLY A 493 7.52 -9.38 17.58
C GLY A 493 7.55 -7.85 17.72
N ASP A 494 8.71 -7.26 17.98
CA ASP A 494 8.85 -5.81 18.05
C ASP A 494 8.66 -5.18 16.66
N LEU A 495 8.12 -3.96 16.64
CA LEU A 495 7.78 -3.28 15.40
C LEU A 495 8.88 -2.31 14.99
N VAL A 496 9.21 -2.28 13.71
CA VAL A 496 10.25 -1.43 13.14
C VAL A 496 9.59 -0.37 12.27
N PHE A 497 9.85 0.90 12.57
CA PHE A 497 9.30 2.06 11.88
C PHE A 497 10.38 2.85 11.16
N SER A 498 10.04 3.43 10.01
CA SER A 498 10.89 4.44 9.35
C SER A 498 10.88 5.75 10.15
N GLN A 499 11.83 6.65 9.87
CA GLN A 499 11.81 8.00 10.43
C GLN A 499 10.58 8.83 10.00
N LYS A 500 9.75 8.38 9.05
CA LYS A 500 8.45 9.00 8.75
C LYS A 500 7.31 8.51 9.64
N GLY A 501 7.57 7.51 10.48
CA GLY A 501 6.56 6.80 11.27
C GLY A 501 5.71 5.84 10.43
N GLU A 502 6.29 5.29 9.36
CA GLU A 502 5.71 4.23 8.53
C GLU A 502 6.24 2.88 8.99
N LEU A 503 5.47 1.80 8.86
CA LEU A 503 5.88 0.48 9.33
C LEU A 503 6.83 -0.18 8.32
N LEU A 504 8.10 -0.32 8.69
CA LEU A 504 9.13 -1.02 7.92
C LEU A 504 9.05 -2.53 8.09
N GLY A 505 8.78 -3.01 9.30
CA GLY A 505 8.90 -4.43 9.58
C GLY A 505 8.43 -4.88 10.95
N ILE A 506 8.49 -6.19 11.16
CA ILE A 506 8.30 -6.84 12.46
C ILE A 506 9.51 -7.75 12.73
N MET A 507 10.13 -7.61 13.90
CA MET A 507 11.30 -8.36 14.31
C MET A 507 11.00 -9.87 14.37
N VAL A 508 11.81 -10.67 13.67
CA VAL A 508 11.72 -12.13 13.63
C VAL A 508 12.73 -12.81 14.57
N ASN A 509 13.81 -12.10 14.86
CA ASN A 509 14.81 -12.34 15.90
C ASN A 509 15.43 -10.98 16.27
N ASN A 510 16.53 -10.96 17.00
CA ASN A 510 17.08 -9.71 17.51
C ASN A 510 17.80 -8.89 16.41
N ASP A 511 18.31 -9.56 15.36
CA ASP A 511 19.08 -8.95 14.27
C ASP A 511 18.25 -8.61 13.02
N TYR A 512 17.11 -9.25 12.83
CA TYR A 512 16.36 -9.20 11.58
C TYR A 512 14.87 -8.90 11.81
N ALA A 513 14.35 -8.02 10.97
CA ALA A 513 12.93 -7.79 10.80
C ALA A 513 12.43 -8.37 9.47
N PHE A 514 11.23 -8.94 9.50
CA PHE A 514 10.47 -9.22 8.30
C PHE A 514 9.98 -7.91 7.68
N HIS A 515 10.40 -7.63 6.46
CA HIS A 515 10.08 -6.41 5.75
C HIS A 515 8.61 -6.38 5.34
N VAL A 516 7.93 -5.27 5.64
CA VAL A 516 6.52 -5.06 5.40
C VAL A 516 6.33 -4.37 4.04
N LYS A 517 6.21 -5.19 2.98
CA LYS A 517 6.01 -4.72 1.61
C LYS A 517 5.23 -5.75 0.80
N ASN A 518 4.17 -5.30 0.11
CA ASN A 518 3.30 -6.10 -0.75
C ASN A 518 2.83 -7.38 -0.04
N LEU A 519 2.23 -7.21 1.14
CA LEU A 519 1.95 -8.35 2.02
C LEU A 519 0.89 -9.29 1.44
N GLY A 520 -0.07 -8.76 0.67
CA GLY A 520 -1.08 -9.57 0.00
C GLY A 520 -0.49 -10.64 -0.92
N ALA A 521 0.56 -10.32 -1.69
CA ALA A 521 1.23 -11.27 -2.58
C ALA A 521 2.14 -12.28 -1.85
N ARG A 522 2.41 -12.04 -0.56
CA ARG A 522 3.35 -12.82 0.25
C ARG A 522 2.66 -13.74 1.25
N ILE A 523 1.33 -13.81 1.23
CA ILE A 523 0.59 -14.77 2.02
C ILE A 523 0.98 -16.18 1.57
N HIS A 524 1.33 -17.05 2.52
CA HIS A 524 1.63 -18.44 2.22
C HIS A 524 0.39 -19.14 1.65
N SER A 525 0.55 -19.77 0.48
CA SER A 525 -0.55 -20.45 -0.20
C SER A 525 -1.21 -21.49 0.71
N GLY A 526 -2.55 -21.47 0.77
CA GLY A 526 -3.34 -22.38 1.62
C GLY A 526 -3.27 -22.10 3.12
N SER A 527 -2.61 -21.02 3.57
CA SER A 527 -2.45 -20.71 5.00
C SER A 527 -3.62 -19.95 5.64
N ARG A 528 -4.55 -19.43 4.83
CA ARG A 528 -5.75 -18.75 5.32
C ARG A 528 -6.56 -19.72 6.16
N THR A 529 -6.76 -19.34 7.41
CA THR A 529 -7.38 -20.15 8.44
C THR A 529 -8.55 -19.35 9.01
N PRO A 530 -9.80 -19.68 8.62
CA PRO A 530 -10.97 -19.14 9.28
C PRO A 530 -10.96 -19.47 10.77
N ILE A 531 -11.44 -18.54 11.60
CA ILE A 531 -11.58 -18.73 13.04
C ILE A 531 -13.05 -18.53 13.47
N GLY A 532 -13.33 -18.71 14.76
CA GLY A 532 -14.69 -18.71 15.29
C GLY A 532 -15.47 -19.95 14.87
N SER A 533 -16.75 -19.80 14.52
CA SER A 533 -17.63 -20.91 14.12
C SER A 533 -17.17 -21.67 12.88
N SER A 534 -16.30 -21.06 12.05
CA SER A 534 -15.75 -21.67 10.84
C SER A 534 -14.38 -22.33 11.03
N PHE A 535 -13.89 -22.43 12.26
CA PHE A 535 -12.57 -23.00 12.55
C PHE A 535 -12.53 -24.51 12.26
N VAL A 536 -11.49 -24.96 11.54
CA VAL A 536 -11.30 -26.39 11.20
C VAL A 536 -10.02 -26.93 11.83
N ALA A 537 -10.15 -27.55 13.01
CA ALA A 537 -9.02 -28.03 13.82
C ALA A 537 -8.05 -28.96 13.06
N SER A 538 -8.56 -29.95 12.32
CA SER A 538 -7.73 -30.93 11.61
C SER A 538 -6.85 -30.27 10.54
N LYS A 539 -7.42 -29.35 9.75
CA LYS A 539 -6.72 -28.58 8.71
C LYS A 539 -5.69 -27.65 9.34
N THR A 540 -6.06 -26.90 10.36
CA THR A 540 -5.19 -25.94 11.04
C THR A 540 -3.98 -26.63 11.68
N ASN A 541 -4.20 -27.72 12.41
CA ASN A 541 -3.11 -28.44 13.06
C ASN A 541 -2.14 -29.07 12.05
N SER A 542 -2.65 -29.57 10.92
CA SER A 542 -1.82 -30.08 9.82
C SER A 542 -0.99 -28.97 9.17
N LEU A 543 -1.58 -27.79 8.96
CA LEU A 543 -0.89 -26.60 8.47
C LEU A 543 0.23 -26.16 9.42
N ILE A 544 -0.04 -26.08 10.74
CA ILE A 544 0.95 -25.71 11.76
C ILE A 544 2.16 -26.65 11.72
N VAL A 545 1.94 -27.96 11.59
CA VAL A 545 3.03 -28.94 11.46
C VAL A 545 3.85 -28.72 10.19
N SER A 546 3.20 -28.43 9.06
CA SER A 546 3.88 -28.09 7.80
C SER A 546 4.72 -26.82 7.91
N LEU A 547 4.15 -25.76 8.52
CA LEU A 547 4.82 -24.50 8.75
C LEU A 547 6.02 -24.63 9.70
N ASN A 548 5.93 -25.49 10.71
CA ASN A 548 7.04 -25.77 11.60
C ASN A 548 8.22 -26.45 10.85
N LYS A 549 7.93 -27.38 9.91
CA LYS A 549 8.95 -27.95 9.02
C LYS A 549 9.57 -26.88 8.10
N LYS A 550 8.78 -25.93 7.63
CA LYS A 550 9.28 -24.81 6.82
C LYS A 550 10.15 -23.85 7.65
N LEU A 551 9.79 -23.61 8.91
CA LEU A 551 10.57 -22.80 9.85
C LEU A 551 11.96 -23.41 10.08
N SER A 552 12.06 -24.72 10.30
CA SER A 552 13.36 -25.39 10.48
C SER A 552 14.25 -25.35 9.23
N GLY A 553 13.64 -25.22 8.04
CA GLY A 553 14.33 -25.03 6.77
C GLY A 553 14.81 -23.60 6.48
N LEU A 554 14.46 -22.61 7.31
CA LEU A 554 15.00 -21.25 7.14
C LEU A 554 16.51 -21.20 7.42
N GLN A 555 17.20 -20.27 6.74
CA GLN A 555 18.62 -20.04 6.98
C GLN A 555 18.87 -19.75 8.46
N LYS A 556 19.97 -20.29 9.00
CA LYS A 556 20.29 -20.22 10.44
C LYS A 556 20.29 -18.78 10.98
N LYS A 557 20.75 -17.80 10.19
CA LYS A 557 20.77 -16.38 10.58
C LYS A 557 19.39 -15.77 10.80
N PHE A 558 18.35 -16.36 10.20
CA PHE A 558 17.00 -15.86 10.33
C PHE A 558 16.26 -16.52 11.47
N ARG A 559 16.52 -17.79 11.81
CA ARG A 559 15.86 -18.50 12.93
C ARG A 559 16.15 -17.84 14.28
#